data_AF-A0A7S3Y288-F1
#
_entry.id   AF-A0A7S3Y288-F1
#
_cell.length_a   1.000
_cell.length_b   1.000
_cell.length_c   1.000
_cell.angle_alpha   90.00
_cell.angle_beta   90.00
_cell.angle_gamma   90.00
#
_symmetry.space_group_name_H-M   'P 1'
#
loop_
_entity.id
_entity.type
_entity.pdbx_description
1 polymer ?
#
loop_
_entity_poly.entity_id
_entity_poly.type
_entity_poly.pdbx_seq_one_letter_code
_entity_poly.pdbx_strand_id
1 'polypeptide(L)'
;MRIRAQIDSNTMAWLGALPSTEHSFDFSAEQWLYHRLVLQVGWQLKGLPAKCDGCGDQPFATDHALCCLYGDSVKCGHDQLRDTMVDVCRMAWGNCTLESVVRPAPQWAKDGEKDDGITVDFATRDVWEGSRDCLFDTRIAHAGSPGHA
;
A
#
# COMPACT_ATOMS: atom_id res chain seq x y z
N MET A 1 15.70 13.68 -33.37
CA MET A 1 14.50 14.37 -32.85
C MET A 1 14.78 14.74 -31.39
N ARG A 2 15.16 16.00 -31.12
CA ARG A 2 15.47 16.50 -29.77
C ARG A 2 14.16 16.96 -29.14
N ILE A 3 13.62 16.21 -28.19
CA ILE A 3 12.51 16.69 -27.37
C ILE A 3 13.12 17.59 -26.29
N ARG A 4 12.99 18.90 -26.48
CA ARG A 4 13.21 19.88 -25.42
C ARG A 4 12.11 19.63 -24.39
N ALA A 5 12.48 19.23 -23.17
CA ALA A 5 11.63 19.43 -22.01
C ALA A 5 11.44 20.94 -21.87
N GLN A 6 10.33 21.45 -22.39
CA GLN A 6 9.89 22.82 -22.18
C GLN A 6 9.33 22.88 -20.76
N ILE A 7 10.24 23.00 -19.80
CA ILE A 7 9.94 23.51 -18.46
C ILE A 7 9.66 24.99 -18.65
N ASP A 8 8.47 25.31 -19.14
CA ASP A 8 7.94 26.67 -18.97
C ASP A 8 7.66 26.81 -17.48
N SER A 9 8.38 27.73 -16.86
CA SER A 9 8.47 28.01 -15.43
C SER A 9 7.18 28.57 -14.82
N ASN A 10 6.01 28.13 -15.28
CA ASN A 10 4.71 28.57 -14.80
C ASN A 10 3.67 27.45 -14.62
N THR A 11 4.07 26.19 -14.81
CA THR A 11 3.20 25.04 -14.57
C THR A 11 3.99 23.93 -13.88
N MET A 12 3.51 23.54 -12.68
CA MET A 12 3.81 22.27 -12.01
C MET A 12 5.08 22.15 -11.15
N ALA A 13 5.71 23.25 -10.71
CA ALA A 13 6.79 23.19 -9.71
C ALA A 13 6.38 22.55 -8.35
N TRP A 14 5.08 22.41 -8.09
CA TRP A 14 4.52 21.75 -6.90
C TRP A 14 4.24 20.24 -7.11
N LEU A 15 4.05 19.77 -8.35
CA LEU A 15 3.79 18.35 -8.58
C LEU A 15 5.12 17.57 -8.53
N GLY A 16 5.46 17.07 -7.34
CA GLY A 16 6.74 16.42 -7.03
C GLY A 16 7.07 15.13 -7.80
N ALA A 17 6.30 14.74 -8.81
CA ALA A 17 6.66 13.71 -9.78
C ALA A 17 5.84 13.83 -11.07
N LEU A 18 6.53 13.78 -12.21
CA LEU A 18 5.94 13.65 -13.54
C LEU A 18 6.07 12.19 -14.00
N PRO A 19 5.11 11.65 -14.77
CA PRO A 19 5.28 10.35 -15.42
C PRO A 19 6.51 10.41 -16.32
N SER A 20 7.38 9.42 -16.22
CA SER A 20 8.57 9.34 -17.05
C SER A 20 8.83 7.89 -17.42
N THR A 21 8.82 7.62 -18.72
CA THR A 21 9.16 6.31 -19.28
C THR A 21 10.65 5.99 -19.12
N GLU A 22 11.50 7.01 -18.96
CA GLU A 22 12.93 6.82 -18.73
C GLU A 22 13.23 6.22 -17.34
N HIS A 23 12.31 6.40 -16.39
CA HIS A 23 12.46 5.93 -15.01
C HIS A 23 11.44 4.84 -14.65
N SER A 24 10.83 4.22 -15.66
CA SER A 24 9.80 3.19 -15.49
C SER A 24 8.56 3.66 -14.69
N PHE A 25 8.24 4.96 -14.78
CA PHE A 25 7.01 5.56 -14.23
C PHE A 25 5.98 5.77 -15.34
N ASP A 26 5.69 4.69 -16.07
CA ASP A 26 4.86 4.65 -17.28
C ASP A 26 3.37 4.64 -16.91
N PHE A 27 2.91 5.68 -16.23
CA PHE A 27 1.49 5.77 -15.89
C PHE A 27 0.67 6.17 -17.11
N SER A 28 -0.49 5.53 -17.29
CA SER A 28 -1.51 6.08 -18.18
C SER A 28 -1.93 7.46 -17.68
N ALA A 29 -2.45 8.31 -18.58
CA ALA A 29 -2.96 9.63 -18.19
C ALA A 29 -4.02 9.53 -17.07
N GLU A 30 -4.84 8.48 -17.10
CA GLU A 30 -5.82 8.18 -16.07
C GLU A 30 -5.16 7.78 -14.75
N GLN A 31 -4.22 6.85 -14.75
CA GLN A 31 -3.52 6.43 -13.54
C GLN A 31 -2.79 7.60 -12.88
N TRP A 32 -2.10 8.43 -13.65
CA TRP A 32 -1.41 9.59 -13.11
C TRP A 32 -2.38 10.62 -12.52
N LEU A 33 -3.46 10.93 -13.24
CA LEU A 33 -4.46 11.89 -12.80
C LEU A 33 -5.19 11.39 -11.54
N TYR A 34 -5.66 10.14 -11.53
CA TYR A 34 -6.46 9.57 -10.44
C TYR A 34 -5.63 9.19 -9.21
N HIS A 35 -4.42 8.65 -9.38
CA HIS A 35 -3.66 8.14 -8.23
C HIS A 35 -2.75 9.21 -7.63
N ARG A 36 -2.13 10.06 -8.44
CA ARG A 36 -1.14 11.03 -7.92
C ARG A 36 -1.76 12.40 -7.71
N LEU A 37 -2.39 12.97 -8.72
CA LEU A 37 -2.86 14.35 -8.65
C LEU A 37 -4.11 14.48 -7.76
N VAL A 38 -5.14 13.66 -8.02
CA VAL A 38 -6.41 13.69 -7.28
C VAL A 38 -6.21 13.52 -5.77
N LEU A 39 -5.39 12.54 -5.35
CA LEU A 39 -5.10 12.31 -3.93
C LEU A 39 -4.29 13.43 -3.29
N GLN A 40 -3.31 14.01 -4.01
CA GLN A 40 -2.48 15.09 -3.48
C GLN A 40 -3.25 16.39 -3.24
N VAL A 41 -4.27 16.65 -4.05
CA VAL A 41 -5.08 17.88 -3.97
C VAL A 41 -6.42 17.65 -3.23
N GLY A 42 -6.66 16.45 -2.68
CA GLY A 42 -7.88 16.11 -1.95
C GLY A 42 -9.14 16.08 -2.81
N TRP A 43 -9.00 15.84 -4.12
CA TRP A 43 -10.15 15.66 -5.00
C TRP A 43 -10.76 14.27 -4.84
N GLN A 44 -12.02 14.12 -5.28
CA GLN A 44 -12.69 12.83 -5.24
C GLN A 44 -12.17 11.88 -6.32
N LEU A 45 -11.78 10.68 -5.91
CA LEU A 45 -11.51 9.54 -6.79
C LEU A 45 -12.75 9.25 -7.65
N LYS A 46 -12.51 9.01 -8.94
CA LYS A 46 -13.56 8.58 -9.86
C LYS A 46 -13.53 7.06 -10.00
N GLY A 47 -14.68 6.48 -10.35
CA GLY A 47 -14.80 5.02 -10.53
C GLY A 47 -14.98 4.24 -9.22
N LEU A 48 -15.11 4.94 -8.08
CA LEU A 48 -15.54 4.29 -6.84
C LEU A 48 -17.01 3.84 -6.96
N PRO A 49 -17.37 2.67 -6.42
CA PRO A 49 -18.77 2.27 -6.30
C PRO A 49 -19.56 3.30 -5.49
N ALA A 50 -20.88 3.38 -5.70
CA ALA A 50 -21.71 4.35 -4.97
C ALA A 50 -21.77 4.08 -3.45
N LYS A 51 -21.55 2.82 -3.04
CA LYS A 51 -21.67 2.34 -1.66
C LYS A 51 -20.48 1.45 -1.32
N CYS A 52 -20.10 1.48 -0.04
CA CYS A 52 -19.06 0.62 0.51
C CYS A 52 -19.55 -0.83 0.63
N ASP A 53 -18.78 -1.77 0.13
CA ASP A 53 -19.03 -3.21 0.24
C ASP A 53 -19.00 -3.73 1.69
N GLY A 54 -18.18 -3.12 2.55
CA GLY A 54 -18.05 -3.50 3.95
C GLY A 54 -18.92 -2.70 4.94
N CYS A 55 -19.23 -1.43 4.64
CA CYS A 55 -19.99 -0.54 5.53
C CYS A 55 -21.49 -0.42 5.17
N GLY A 56 -21.98 -1.23 4.23
CA GLY A 56 -23.38 -1.23 3.81
C GLY A 56 -23.75 0.02 3.01
N ASP A 57 -24.73 0.79 3.49
CA ASP A 57 -25.28 1.94 2.75
C ASP A 57 -24.45 3.23 2.80
N GLN A 58 -23.28 3.21 3.44
CA GLN A 58 -22.39 4.37 3.51
C GLN A 58 -21.84 4.73 2.13
N PRO A 59 -21.89 6.03 1.73
CA PRO A 59 -21.27 6.48 0.49
C PRO A 59 -19.77 6.18 0.47
N PHE A 60 -19.29 5.59 -0.62
CA PHE A 60 -17.87 5.27 -0.79
C PHE A 60 -17.09 6.46 -1.35
N ALA A 61 -17.05 7.55 -0.57
CA ALA A 61 -16.22 8.71 -0.87
C ALA A 61 -14.73 8.39 -0.70
N THR A 62 -13.86 9.26 -1.23
CA THR A 62 -12.40 9.04 -1.24
C THR A 62 -11.82 8.77 0.14
N ASP A 63 -12.14 9.60 1.14
CA ASP A 63 -11.61 9.41 2.50
C ASP A 63 -12.09 8.09 3.11
N HIS A 64 -13.34 7.71 2.82
CA HIS A 64 -13.87 6.43 3.26
C HIS A 64 -13.13 5.28 2.57
N ALA A 65 -12.93 5.33 1.25
CA ALA A 65 -12.19 4.31 0.52
C ALA A 65 -10.73 4.14 1.00
N LEU A 66 -10.10 5.23 1.45
CA LEU A 66 -8.71 5.21 1.92
C LEU A 66 -8.54 4.84 3.39
N CYS A 67 -9.62 4.88 4.20
CA CYS A 67 -9.58 4.60 5.64
C CYS A 67 -10.47 3.43 6.08
N CYS A 68 -11.32 2.92 5.21
CA CYS A 68 -12.30 1.89 5.60
C CYS A 68 -11.58 0.59 5.96
N LEU A 69 -11.83 0.11 7.18
CA LEU A 69 -11.33 -1.18 7.67
C LEU A 69 -12.24 -2.36 7.27
N TYR A 70 -13.47 -2.06 6.85
CA TYR A 70 -14.47 -3.08 6.50
C TYR A 70 -14.53 -3.36 5.00
N GLY A 71 -14.26 -2.33 4.19
CA GLY A 71 -14.19 -2.44 2.74
C GLY A 71 -12.82 -2.93 2.32
N ASP A 72 -12.74 -3.51 1.13
CA ASP A 72 -11.55 -4.28 0.73
C ASP A 72 -10.40 -3.40 0.19
N SER A 73 -10.61 -2.09 0.01
CA SER A 73 -9.60 -1.21 -0.63
C SER A 73 -8.28 -1.11 0.15
N VAL A 74 -8.34 -0.93 1.47
CA VAL A 74 -7.13 -0.85 2.30
C VAL A 74 -6.43 -2.21 2.35
N LYS A 75 -7.19 -3.30 2.47
CA LYS A 75 -6.67 -4.67 2.48
C LYS A 75 -6.03 -5.07 1.15
N CYS A 76 -6.71 -4.84 0.03
CA CYS A 76 -6.17 -5.08 -1.31
C CYS A 76 -4.87 -4.30 -1.53
N GLY A 77 -4.84 -3.02 -1.14
CA GLY A 77 -3.62 -2.21 -1.24
C GLY A 77 -2.49 -2.77 -0.37
N HIS A 78 -2.82 -3.18 0.85
CA HIS A 78 -1.87 -3.82 1.78
C HIS A 78 -1.28 -5.09 1.16
N ASP A 79 -2.13 -5.99 0.69
CA ASP A 79 -1.70 -7.28 0.11
C ASP A 79 -0.85 -7.03 -1.15
N GLN A 80 -1.21 -6.08 -2.01
CA GLN A 80 -0.39 -5.68 -3.16
C GLN A 80 0.99 -5.11 -2.77
N LEU A 81 1.04 -4.23 -1.77
CA LEU A 81 2.29 -3.66 -1.28
C LEU A 81 3.17 -4.74 -0.69
N ARG A 82 2.62 -5.58 0.19
CA ARG A 82 3.30 -6.73 0.79
C ARG A 82 3.89 -7.65 -0.26
N ASP A 83 3.09 -8.08 -1.23
CA ASP A 83 3.51 -9.03 -2.26
C ASP A 83 4.62 -8.41 -3.14
N THR A 84 4.51 -7.12 -3.47
CA THR A 84 5.57 -6.38 -4.19
C THR A 84 6.86 -6.32 -3.37
N MET A 85 6.78 -6.04 -2.07
CA MET A 85 7.95 -5.98 -1.19
C MET A 85 8.62 -7.36 -1.04
N VAL A 86 7.83 -8.43 -0.98
CA VAL A 86 8.33 -9.80 -0.98
C VAL A 86 9.14 -10.10 -2.24
N ASP A 87 8.62 -9.71 -3.41
CA ASP A 87 9.34 -9.91 -4.67
C ASP A 87 10.64 -9.10 -4.73
N VAL A 88 10.61 -7.85 -4.27
CA VAL A 88 11.83 -7.03 -4.12
C VAL A 88 12.83 -7.70 -3.19
N CYS A 89 12.39 -8.22 -2.04
CA CYS A 89 13.26 -8.92 -1.10
C CYS A 89 13.86 -10.20 -1.69
N ARG A 90 13.08 -10.99 -2.43
CA ARG A 90 13.58 -12.18 -3.14
C ARG A 90 14.63 -11.82 -4.17
N MET A 91 14.44 -10.73 -4.90
CA MET A 91 15.43 -10.27 -5.89
C MET A 91 16.71 -9.75 -5.24
N ALA A 92 16.62 -9.05 -4.12
CA ALA A 92 17.77 -8.42 -3.47
C ALA A 92 18.56 -9.37 -2.54
N TRP A 93 17.89 -10.26 -1.80
CA TRP A 93 18.53 -11.17 -0.82
C TRP A 93 18.45 -12.66 -1.18
N GLY A 94 17.74 -13.02 -2.26
CA GLY A 94 17.55 -14.42 -2.66
C GLY A 94 16.66 -15.23 -1.71
N ASN A 95 16.06 -14.59 -0.70
CA ASN A 95 15.20 -15.23 0.28
C ASN A 95 14.09 -14.27 0.73
N CYS A 96 12.88 -14.79 0.94
CA CYS A 96 11.77 -14.09 1.60
C CYS A 96 10.62 -15.09 1.82
N THR A 97 10.03 -15.08 3.01
CA THR A 97 8.90 -15.91 3.40
C THR A 97 7.68 -15.03 3.64
N LEU A 98 6.59 -15.29 2.93
CA LEU A 98 5.29 -14.64 3.10
C LEU A 98 4.56 -15.21 4.34
N GLU A 99 3.83 -14.38 5.07
CA GLU A 99 2.98 -14.77 6.21
C GLU A 99 3.73 -15.67 7.22
N SER A 100 4.92 -15.22 7.63
CA SER A 100 5.81 -16.00 8.48
C SER A 100 5.29 -16.02 9.92
N VAL A 101 5.10 -17.22 10.47
CA VAL A 101 4.66 -17.42 11.85
C VAL A 101 5.83 -17.18 12.81
N VAL A 102 5.74 -16.14 13.62
CA VAL A 102 6.71 -15.79 14.68
C VAL A 102 6.43 -16.59 15.94
N ARG A 103 5.14 -16.67 16.30
CA ARG A 103 4.65 -17.45 17.44
C ARG A 103 3.38 -18.17 17.01
N PRO A 104 3.33 -19.51 16.98
CA PRO A 104 2.11 -20.20 16.65
C PRO A 104 1.06 -19.96 17.74
N ALA A 105 -0.21 -19.94 17.33
CA ALA A 105 -1.33 -19.97 18.28
C ALA A 105 -1.18 -21.18 19.23
N PRO A 106 -1.32 -21.01 20.55
CA PRO A 106 -1.28 -22.13 21.46
C PRO A 106 -2.39 -23.14 21.12
N GLN A 107 -2.09 -24.43 21.25
CA GLN A 107 -3.05 -25.48 20.91
C GLN A 107 -4.36 -25.37 21.73
N TRP A 108 -4.28 -24.87 22.97
CA TRP A 108 -5.42 -24.67 23.86
C TRP A 108 -6.26 -23.43 23.52
N ALA A 109 -5.74 -22.46 22.75
CA ALA A 109 -6.50 -21.29 22.31
C ALA A 109 -7.58 -21.66 21.27
N LYS A 110 -7.36 -22.77 20.54
CA LYS A 110 -8.32 -23.33 19.57
C LYS A 110 -9.66 -23.71 20.21
N ASP A 111 -9.69 -23.89 21.52
CA ASP A 111 -10.86 -24.38 22.28
C ASP A 111 -11.68 -23.25 22.94
N GLY A 112 -11.39 -21.97 22.67
CA GLY A 112 -12.29 -20.87 23.03
C GLY A 112 -11.66 -19.54 23.46
N GLU A 113 -10.34 -19.37 23.38
CA GLU A 113 -9.67 -18.12 23.76
C GLU A 113 -8.93 -17.50 22.54
N LYS A 114 -9.05 -16.17 22.36
CA LYS A 114 -8.57 -15.44 21.17
C LYS A 114 -7.05 -15.19 21.16
N ASP A 115 -6.22 -16.20 21.38
CA ASP A 115 -4.77 -16.09 21.10
C ASP A 115 -4.47 -16.69 19.73
N ASP A 116 -4.53 -15.85 18.69
CA ASP A 116 -4.32 -16.25 17.29
C ASP A 116 -2.83 -16.46 16.95
N GLY A 117 -1.92 -16.30 17.91
CA GLY A 117 -0.49 -16.32 17.68
C GLY A 117 0.03 -14.98 17.15
N ILE A 118 1.20 -15.00 16.52
CA ILE A 118 1.83 -13.84 15.88
C ILE A 118 2.34 -14.29 14.52
N THR A 119 1.76 -13.70 13.48
CA THR A 119 2.17 -13.85 12.08
C THR A 119 2.55 -12.46 11.58
N VAL A 120 3.67 -12.37 10.88
CA VAL A 120 4.11 -11.14 10.20
C VAL A 120 3.84 -11.25 8.72
N ASP A 121 3.67 -10.12 8.05
CA ASP A 121 3.38 -10.08 6.61
C ASP A 121 4.44 -10.81 5.78
N PHE A 122 5.72 -10.54 6.08
CA PHE A 122 6.82 -11.27 5.49
C PHE A 122 8.11 -11.19 6.32
N ALA A 123 9.01 -12.13 6.07
CA ALA A 123 10.31 -12.20 6.72
C ALA A 123 11.42 -12.45 5.70
N THR A 124 12.54 -11.75 5.88
CA THR A 124 13.74 -11.88 5.04
C THR A 124 14.97 -11.91 5.93
N ARG A 125 15.91 -12.81 5.67
CA ARG A 125 17.17 -12.91 6.41
C ARG A 125 18.22 -11.97 5.85
N ASP A 126 19.14 -11.51 6.71
CA ASP A 126 20.32 -10.73 6.34
C ASP A 126 20.05 -9.29 5.88
N VAL A 127 18.86 -8.74 6.17
CA VAL A 127 18.54 -7.35 5.81
C VAL A 127 19.34 -6.35 6.65
N TRP A 128 19.22 -6.43 7.98
CA TRP A 128 19.89 -5.50 8.90
C TRP A 128 21.14 -6.10 9.54
N GLU A 129 21.06 -7.36 9.92
CA GLU A 129 22.13 -8.10 10.58
C GLU A 129 22.29 -9.48 9.92
N GLY A 130 23.54 -9.89 9.74
CA GLY A 130 23.85 -11.21 9.19
C GLY A 130 23.35 -12.34 10.08
N SER A 131 22.87 -13.41 9.45
CA SER A 131 22.27 -14.62 10.04
C SER A 131 21.06 -14.36 10.94
N ARG A 132 20.36 -13.24 10.74
CA ARG A 132 19.14 -12.92 11.50
C ARG A 132 17.96 -12.63 10.58
N ASP A 133 16.79 -13.07 11.03
CA ASP A 133 15.54 -12.79 10.34
C ASP A 133 15.11 -11.35 10.63
N CYS A 134 14.77 -10.63 9.58
CA CYS A 134 14.10 -9.35 9.65
C CYS A 134 12.62 -9.58 9.34
N LEU A 135 11.77 -9.15 10.27
CA LEU A 135 10.32 -9.28 10.16
C LEU A 135 9.74 -7.95 9.73
N PHE A 136 8.84 -7.97 8.76
CA PHE A 136 8.17 -6.79 8.23
C PHE A 136 6.66 -6.90 8.45
N ASP A 137 6.09 -5.78 8.89
CA ASP A 137 4.66 -5.55 9.04
C ASP A 137 4.34 -4.26 8.30
N THR A 138 3.41 -4.32 7.35
CA THR A 138 3.08 -3.23 6.45
C THR A 138 1.75 -2.59 6.85
N ARG A 139 1.69 -1.27 6.75
CA ARG A 139 0.46 -0.52 6.99
C ARG A 139 0.31 0.55 5.94
N ILE A 140 -0.85 0.58 5.31
CA ILE A 140 -1.28 1.70 4.47
C ILE A 140 -2.09 2.64 5.34
N ALA A 141 -1.67 3.90 5.40
CA ALA A 141 -2.35 4.93 6.16
C ALA A 141 -2.65 6.13 5.26
N HIS A 142 -3.88 6.64 5.35
CA HIS A 142 -4.25 7.90 4.74
C HIS A 142 -3.77 9.06 5.63
N ALA A 143 -2.90 9.92 5.11
CA ALA A 143 -2.29 11.01 5.87
C ALA A 143 -3.30 12.06 6.38
N GLY A 144 -4.45 12.21 5.71
CA GLY A 144 -5.56 13.08 6.15
C GLY A 144 -6.57 12.39 7.06
N SER A 145 -6.34 11.13 7.43
CA SER A 145 -7.25 10.39 8.31
C SER A 145 -7.27 11.06 9.68
N PRO A 146 -8.43 11.14 10.38
CA PRO A 146 -8.53 11.71 11.72
C PRO A 146 -7.61 11.10 12.79
N GLY A 147 -6.89 10.01 12.46
CA GLY A 147 -6.07 9.26 13.39
C GLY A 147 -6.96 8.48 14.35
N HIS A 148 -6.98 7.17 14.21
CA HIS A 148 -7.33 6.33 15.35
C HIS A 148 -6.04 6.12 16.13
N ALA A 149 -5.85 7.00 17.13
CA ALA A 149 -4.80 6.86 18.14
C ALA A 149 -5.02 5.60 18.99
#